data_AF-A0A1X1NBT3-F1
#
_entry.id   AF-A0A1X1NBT3-F1
#
_cell.length_a   1.000
_cell.length_b   1.000
_cell.length_c   1.000
_cell.angle_alpha   90.00
_cell.angle_beta   90.00
_cell.angle_gamma   90.00
#
_symmetry.space_group_name_H-M   'P 1'
#
loop_
_entity.id
_entity.type
_entity.pdbx_description
1 polymer ?
#
loop_
_entity_poly.entity_id
_entity_poly.type
_entity_poly.pdbx_seq_one_letter_code
_entity_poly.pdbx_strand_id
1 'polypeptide(L)' 'MDRLPLLVGSGDIARALGLTRQAVDHRLRIDPAAPSPAAVVNRTATWGGTRIWWRAEIDRWLRLEPEHWEVR' A
#
# COMPACT_ATOMS: atom_id res chain seq x y z
N MET A 1 19.01 8.97 -8.63
CA MET A 1 17.70 9.01 -7.96
C MET A 1 17.11 7.63 -8.09
N ASP A 2 17.05 6.87 -6.99
CA ASP A 2 16.35 5.60 -7.01
C ASP A 2 14.88 5.87 -7.30
N ARG A 3 14.37 5.23 -8.36
CA ARG A 3 13.01 5.47 -8.83
C ARG A 3 12.03 4.89 -7.80
N LEU A 4 11.15 5.73 -7.26
CA LEU A 4 10.09 5.29 -6.33
C LEU A 4 9.31 4.09 -6.91
N PRO A 5 8.92 3.13 -6.07
CA PRO A 5 8.21 1.95 -6.52
C PRO A 5 6.88 2.33 -7.19
N LEU A 6 6.56 1.67 -8.30
CA LEU A 6 5.32 1.91 -9.03
C LEU A 6 4.13 1.24 -8.33
N LEU A 7 4.36 0.07 -7.75
CA LEU A 7 3.38 -0.74 -7.02
C LEU A 7 3.84 -0.89 -5.57
N VAL A 8 2.91 -0.78 -4.64
CA VAL A 8 3.17 -0.85 -3.20
C VAL A 8 2.22 -1.83 -2.52
N GLY A 9 2.73 -2.56 -1.53
CA GLY A 9 1.94 -3.38 -0.62
C GLY A 9 1.64 -2.64 0.68
N SER A 10 0.80 -3.25 1.53
CA SER A 10 0.46 -2.65 2.83
C SER A 10 1.66 -2.49 3.78
N GLY A 11 2.71 -3.30 3.62
CA GLY A 11 3.97 -3.12 4.35
C GLY A 11 4.74 -1.87 3.93
N ASP A 12 4.77 -1.54 2.63
CA ASP A 12 5.45 -0.34 2.13
C ASP A 12 4.72 0.92 2.58
N ILE A 13 3.38 0.90 2.47
CA ILE A 13 2.50 1.97 2.95
C ILE A 13 2.68 2.17 4.46
N ALA A 14 2.73 1.08 5.23
CA ALA A 14 2.95 1.14 6.67
C ALA A 14 4.30 1.78 7.02
N ARG A 15 5.37 1.43 6.30
CA ARG A 15 6.68 2.07 6.47
C ARG A 15 6.61 3.58 6.17
N ALA A 16 5.98 3.97 5.07
CA ALA A 16 5.87 5.37 4.66
C ALA A 16 5.10 6.23 5.70
N LEU A 17 4.14 5.63 6.40
CA LEU A 17 3.34 6.30 7.42
C LEU A 17 3.89 6.18 8.85
N GLY A 18 4.95 5.38 9.07
CA GLY A 18 5.41 5.04 10.43
C GLY A 18 4.38 4.24 11.23
N LEU A 19 3.57 3.40 10.57
CA LEU A 19 2.48 2.61 11.16
C LEU A 19 2.75 1.10 11.10
N THR A 20 1.88 0.33 11.74
CA THR A 20 1.89 -1.13 11.59
C THR A 20 1.15 -1.53 10.31
N ARG A 21 1.59 -2.64 9.69
CA ARG A 21 0.90 -3.23 8.53
C ARG A 21 -0.55 -3.54 8.83
N GLN A 22 -0.87 -4.02 10.04
CA GLN A 22 -2.22 -4.38 10.46
C GLN A 22 -3.15 -3.16 10.48
N ALA A 23 -2.67 -2.00 10.94
CA ALA A 23 -3.45 -0.78 10.92
C ALA A 23 -3.78 -0.34 9.49
N VAL A 24 -2.80 -0.41 8.58
CA VAL A 24 -2.99 -0.11 7.16
C VAL A 24 -3.95 -1.10 6.50
N ASP A 25 -3.75 -2.40 6.70
CA ASP A 25 -4.61 -3.47 6.17
C ASP A 25 -6.06 -3.34 6.66
N HIS A 26 -6.26 -2.91 7.91
CA HIS A 26 -7.58 -2.63 8.45
C HIS A 26 -8.20 -1.43 7.75
N ARG A 27 -7.49 -0.30 7.67
CA ARG A 27 -7.98 0.94 7.03
C ARG A 27 -8.35 0.70 5.57
N LEU A 28 -7.51 0.01 4.80
CA LEU A 28 -7.76 -0.36 3.40
C LEU A 28 -9.01 -1.22 3.19
N ARG A 29 -9.50 -1.90 4.23
CA ARG A 29 -10.71 -2.73 4.17
C ARG A 29 -11.97 -1.97 4.55
N ILE A 30 -11.86 -1.03 5.49
CA ILE A 30 -13.03 -0.36 6.09
C ILE A 30 -13.30 1.03 5.51
N ASP A 31 -12.30 1.67 4.91
CA ASP A 31 -12.47 2.99 4.31
C ASP A 31 -13.08 2.84 2.91
N PRO A 32 -14.32 3.30 2.66
CA PRO A 32 -14.95 3.21 1.36
C PRO A 32 -14.25 4.05 0.28
N ALA A 33 -13.41 5.01 0.66
CA ALA A 33 -12.61 5.80 -0.26
C ALA A 33 -11.25 5.15 -0.58
N ALA A 34 -10.90 4.03 0.07
CA ALA A 34 -9.66 3.32 -0.23
C ALA A 34 -9.64 2.80 -1.68
N PRO A 35 -8.50 2.88 -2.37
CA PRO A 35 -8.41 2.41 -3.74
C PRO A 35 -8.55 0.88 -3.81
N SER A 36 -9.13 0.40 -4.92
CA SER A 36 -9.14 -1.03 -5.20
C SER A 36 -7.71 -1.54 -5.44
N PRO A 37 -7.38 -2.78 -5.02
CA PRO A 37 -6.08 -3.37 -5.34
C PRO A 37 -5.86 -3.43 -6.85
N ALA A 38 -4.67 -3.02 -7.30
CA ALA A 38 -4.24 -3.19 -8.68
C ALA A 38 -4.07 -4.67 -9.03
N ALA A 39 -3.61 -5.47 -8.07
CA ALA A 39 -3.52 -6.92 -8.22
C ALA A 39 -3.49 -7.64 -6.87
N VAL A 40 -3.69 -8.96 -6.92
CA VAL A 40 -3.44 -9.89 -5.82
C VAL A 40 -2.38 -10.88 -6.28
N VAL A 41 -1.21 -10.86 -5.64
CA VAL A 41 -0.04 -11.68 -6.00
C VAL A 41 0.18 -12.82 -5.01
N ASN A 42 0.98 -13.81 -5.40
CA ASN A 42 1.36 -14.97 -4.57
C ASN A 42 0.17 -15.76 -4.01
N ARG A 43 -0.98 -15.71 -4.68
CA ARG A 43 -2.16 -16.47 -4.30
C ARG A 43 -1.87 -17.97 -4.40
N THR A 44 -2.30 -18.74 -3.41
CA THR A 44 -2.24 -20.20 -3.42
C THR A 44 -3.64 -20.79 -3.19
N ALA A 45 -3.76 -22.12 -3.20
CA ALA A 45 -5.01 -22.80 -2.91
C ALA A 45 -5.53 -22.53 -1.48
N THR A 46 -4.62 -22.29 -0.52
CA THR A 46 -4.95 -22.11 0.90
C THR A 46 -4.77 -20.68 1.39
N TRP A 47 -4.19 -19.78 0.58
CA TRP A 47 -3.91 -18.41 0.96
C TRP A 47 -4.34 -17.42 -0.13
N GLY A 48 -5.10 -16.40 0.29
CA GLY A 48 -5.73 -15.41 -0.58
C GLY A 48 -4.77 -14.46 -1.30
N GLY A 49 -3.47 -14.53 -1.04
CA GLY A 49 -2.44 -13.70 -1.65
C GLY A 49 -2.22 -12.34 -0.97
N THR A 50 -1.25 -11.59 -1.48
CA THR A 50 -0.93 -10.22 -1.08
C THR A 50 -1.57 -9.24 -2.05
N ARG A 51 -2.34 -8.28 -1.54
CA ARG A 51 -2.85 -7.15 -2.34
C ARG A 51 -1.74 -6.12 -2.56
N ILE A 52 -1.69 -5.57 -3.76
CA ILE A 52 -0.80 -4.48 -4.14
C ILE A 52 -1.60 -3.38 -4.87
N TRP A 53 -1.16 -2.14 -4.75
CA TRP A 53 -1.82 -0.94 -5.28
C TRP A 53 -0.86 -0.11 -6.11
N TRP A 54 -1.39 0.70 -7.03
CA TRP A 54 -0.60 1.74 -7.67
C TRP A 54 -0.22 2.79 -6.62
N ARG A 55 1.07 3.13 -6.53
CA ARG A 55 1.55 4.13 -5.57
C ARG A 55 0.81 5.45 -5.70
N ALA A 56 0.56 5.90 -6.94
CA ALA A 56 -0.13 7.16 -7.22
C ALA A 56 -1.59 7.20 -6.70
N GLU A 57 -2.28 6.06 -6.60
CA GLU A 57 -3.63 6.00 -6.04
C GLU A 57 -3.60 6.07 -4.52
N ILE A 58 -2.62 5.43 -3.90
CA ILE A 58 -2.36 5.53 -2.46
C ILE A 58 -1.98 6.96 -2.08
N ASP A 59 -1.05 7.58 -2.83
CA ASP A 59 -0.65 8.97 -2.62
C ASP A 59 -1.86 9.90 -2.64
N ARG A 60 -2.78 9.71 -3.61
CA ARG A 60 -3.99 10.52 -3.73
C ARG A 60 -4.97 10.29 -2.57
N TRP A 61 -5.18 9.04 -2.19
CA TRP A 61 -6.10 8.68 -1.12
C TRP A 61 -5.63 9.23 0.24
N LEU A 62 -4.34 9.09 0.54
CA LEU A 62 -3.74 9.48 1.80
C LEU A 62 -3.15 10.90 1.80
N ARG A 63 -3.12 11.57 0.65
CA ARG A 63 -2.47 12.88 0.43
C ARG A 63 -0.98 12.84 0.80
N LEU A 64 -0.27 11.82 0.33
CA LEU A 64 1.15 11.65 0.60
C LEU A 64 2.00 12.39 -0.43
N GLU A 65 3.00 13.10 0.08
CA GLU A 65 4.09 13.67 -0.71
C GLU A 65 5.21 12.65 -0.93
N PRO A 66 6.04 12.79 -2.00
CA PRO A 66 7.11 11.85 -2.33
C PRO A 66 8.08 11.53 -1.18
N GLU A 67 8.38 12.51 -0.33
CA GLU A 67 9.26 12.38 0.84
C GLU A 67 8.83 11.31 1.86
N HIS A 68 7.54 10.98 1.93
CA HIS A 68 7.04 9.91 2.80
C HIS A 68 7.59 8.54 2.41
N TRP A 69 8.09 8.37 1.18
CA TRP A 69 8.62 7.10 0.70
C TRP A 69 10.13 6.96 0.93
N GLU A 70 10.83 8.01 1.34
CA GLU A 70 12.29 8.03 1.53
C GLU A 70 12.76 7.49 2.89
N VAL A 71 11.88 6.78 3.60
CA VAL A 71 12.17 6.24 4.93
C VAL A 71 13.33 5.25 4.86
N ARG A 72 14.49 5.67 5.42
CA ARG A 72 15.71 4.87 5.57
C ARG A 72 15.60 3.84 6.68
#